data_AF-Q2SWA4-F1
#
_entry.id   AF-Q2SWA4-F1
#
_cell.length_a   1.000
_cell.length_b   1.000
_cell.length_c   1.000
_cell.angle_alpha   90.00
_cell.angle_beta   90.00
_cell.angle_gamma   90.00
#
_symmetry.space_group_name_H-M   'P 1'
#
loop_
_entity.id
_entity.type
_entity.pdbx_description
1 polymer ?
#
loop_
_entity_poly.entity_id
_entity_poly.type
_entity_poly.pdbx_seq_one_letter_code
_entity_poly.pdbx_strand_id
1 'polypeptide(L)' 'MPRAAITEFHAPMTSNLHDKPDSPCIGVCSTLFDEVCKGCGRTALEVSNWVFMTDAEKQAVWERITREGTAMRFQYDRL' A
#
# COMPACT_ATOMS: atom_id res chain seq x y z
N MET A 1 11.15 1.17 -41.82
CA MET A 1 11.80 1.45 -40.52
C MET A 1 11.18 0.53 -39.47
N PRO A 2 11.79 -0.61 -39.11
CA PRO A 2 11.22 -1.50 -38.10
C PRO A 2 11.36 -0.86 -36.71
N ARG A 3 10.25 -0.77 -35.97
CA ARG A 3 10.16 -0.22 -34.61
C ARG A 3 11.01 -1.09 -33.68
N ALA A 4 12.04 -0.51 -33.07
CA ALA A 4 12.92 -1.18 -32.11
C ALA A 4 12.11 -1.74 -30.93
N ALA A 5 12.46 -2.97 -30.56
CA ALA A 5 11.99 -3.68 -29.38
C ALA A 5 12.31 -2.86 -28.12
N ILE A 6 11.27 -2.47 -27.40
CA ILE A 6 11.38 -2.00 -26.01
C ILE A 6 11.42 -3.23 -25.11
N THR A 7 12.62 -3.79 -24.95
CA THR A 7 12.91 -4.78 -23.92
C THR A 7 12.58 -4.19 -22.55
N GLU A 8 11.48 -4.68 -21.99
CA GLU A 8 11.24 -5.01 -20.58
C GLU A 8 12.23 -4.42 -19.56
N PHE A 9 11.98 -3.19 -19.11
CA PHE A 9 12.48 -2.71 -17.81
C PHE A 9 11.49 -3.12 -16.71
N HIS A 10 11.39 -4.42 -16.41
CA HIS A 10 10.70 -4.91 -15.23
C HIS A 10 11.68 -4.90 -14.05
N ALA A 11 11.83 -3.73 -13.42
CA ALA A 11 12.52 -3.66 -12.13
C ALA A 11 11.63 -4.37 -11.08
N PRO A 12 12.12 -5.39 -10.35
CA PRO A 12 11.37 -5.93 -9.23
C PRO A 12 11.48 -4.93 -8.09
N MET A 13 10.53 -4.01 -7.98
CA MET A 13 10.26 -3.32 -6.72
C MET A 13 9.54 -4.30 -5.79
N THR A 14 10.21 -5.39 -5.44
CA THR A 14 9.67 -6.36 -4.48
C THR A 14 10.17 -5.94 -3.11
N SER A 15 9.34 -5.18 -2.39
CA SER A 15 9.44 -5.20 -0.92
C SER A 15 9.41 -6.67 -0.48
N ASN A 16 10.25 -7.05 0.49
CA ASN A 16 10.46 -8.45 0.93
C ASN A 16 9.26 -9.04 1.69
N LEU A 17 8.08 -8.51 1.43
CA LEU A 17 6.82 -8.72 2.09
C LEU A 17 6.02 -9.75 1.30
N HIS A 18 6.58 -10.95 1.16
CA HIS A 18 6.17 -11.93 0.14
C HIS A 18 4.71 -12.40 0.22
N ASP A 19 4.02 -12.21 1.36
CA ASP A 19 2.63 -12.65 1.55
C ASP A 19 1.56 -11.56 1.35
N LYS A 20 1.93 -10.32 1.03
CA LYS A 20 0.97 -9.20 0.88
C LYS A 20 1.42 -8.21 -0.20
N PRO A 21 0.48 -7.43 -0.79
CA PRO A 21 0.86 -6.38 -1.73
C PRO A 21 1.80 -5.37 -1.06
N ASP A 22 2.70 -4.78 -1.86
CA ASP A 22 3.68 -3.79 -1.38
C ASP A 22 3.00 -2.56 -0.75
N SER A 23 1.74 -2.26 -1.04
CA SER A 23 1.00 -1.14 -0.44
C SER A 23 -0.42 -1.52 -0.07
N PRO A 24 -0.94 -1.08 1.09
CA PRO A 24 -2.34 -1.31 1.48
C PRO A 24 -3.32 -0.36 0.79
N CYS A 25 -2.86 0.53 -0.10
CA CYS A 25 -3.72 1.48 -0.79
C CYS A 25 -4.71 0.79 -1.74
N ILE A 26 -5.95 1.29 -1.79
CA ILE A 26 -7.00 0.82 -2.73
C ILE A 26 -7.48 1.95 -3.68
N GLY A 27 -6.73 3.05 -3.78
CA GLY A 27 -7.10 4.19 -4.63
C GLY A 27 -8.17 5.12 -4.05
N VAL A 28 -8.68 4.83 -2.85
CA VAL A 28 -9.60 5.72 -2.11
C VAL A 28 -8.87 6.36 -0.94
N CYS A 29 -8.88 7.69 -0.87
CA CYS A 29 -8.22 8.44 0.19
C CYS A 29 -9.19 9.40 0.88
N SER A 30 -9.15 9.42 2.21
CA SER A 30 -9.96 10.34 3.03
C SER A 30 -9.12 11.19 3.98
N THR A 31 -7.78 11.14 3.89
CA THR A 31 -6.86 11.82 4.83
C THR A 31 -6.89 13.35 4.74
N LEU A 32 -7.63 13.92 3.80
CA LEU A 32 -7.90 15.35 3.76
C LEU A 32 -8.92 15.77 4.84
N PHE A 33 -9.75 14.83 5.30
CA PHE A 33 -10.86 15.09 6.23
C PHE A 33 -10.88 14.15 7.44
N ASP A 34 -10.14 13.03 7.39
CA ASP A 34 -10.04 12.05 8.47
C ASP A 34 -8.56 11.86 8.89
N GLU A 35 -8.31 11.67 10.18
CA GLU A 35 -6.96 11.33 10.70
C GLU A 35 -6.44 9.98 10.19
N VAL A 36 -7.37 9.04 9.95
CA VAL A 36 -7.10 7.70 9.43
C VAL A 36 -7.88 7.50 8.14
N CYS A 37 -7.18 7.11 7.07
CA CYS A 37 -7.78 6.85 5.78
C CYS A 37 -8.80 5.71 5.84
N LYS A 38 -10.08 6.00 5.55
CA LYS A 38 -11.14 4.99 5.51
C LYS A 38 -10.91 3.92 4.44
N GLY A 39 -10.12 4.21 3.41
CA GLY A 39 -9.78 3.26 2.35
C GLY A 39 -8.75 2.21 2.78
N CYS A 40 -7.58 2.66 3.25
CA CYS A 40 -6.43 1.78 3.52
C CYS A 40 -6.03 1.66 4.99
N GLY A 41 -6.64 2.42 5.90
CA GLY A 41 -6.35 2.38 7.34
C GLY A 41 -5.09 3.14 7.79
N ARG A 42 -4.37 3.78 6.86
CA ARG A 42 -3.15 4.55 7.15
C ARG A 42 -3.43 6.00 7.54
N THR A 43 -2.54 6.61 8.32
CA THR A 43 -2.52 8.06 8.56
C THR A 43 -2.00 8.83 7.35
N ALA A 44 -2.22 10.15 7.31
CA ALA A 44 -1.69 11.00 6.23
C ALA A 44 -0.16 10.86 6.06
N LEU A 45 0.57 10.80 7.19
CA LEU A 45 2.03 10.68 7.21
C LEU A 45 2.50 9.32 6.66
N GLU A 46 1.85 8.23 7.05
CA GLU A 46 2.14 6.89 6.52
C GLU A 46 1.84 6.77 5.03
N VAL A 47 0.80 7.49 4.54
CA VAL A 47 0.47 7.54 3.11
C VAL A 47 1.53 8.31 2.33
N SER A 48 1.93 9.49 2.79
CA SER A 48 2.90 10.34 2.08
C SER A 48 4.31 9.76 2.09
N ASN A 49 4.69 9.09 3.18
CA ASN A 49 6.06 8.62 3.37
C ASN A 49 6.26 7.16 2.97
N TRP A 50 5.23 6.45 2.49
CA TRP A 50 5.28 5.01 2.24
C TRP A 50 6.52 4.52 1.48
N VAL A 51 6.92 5.26 0.43
CA VAL A 51 8.05 4.91 -0.44
C VAL A 51 9.41 5.09 0.24
N PHE A 52 9.48 5.85 1.33
CA PHE A 52 10.69 6.10 2.11
C PHE A 52 10.78 5.24 3.37
N MET A 53 9.70 4.53 3.72
CA MET A 53 9.66 3.65 4.88
C MET A 53 10.48 2.38 4.64
N THR A 54 11.25 1.99 5.66
CA THR A 54 11.93 0.70 5.73
C THR A 54 10.92 -0.46 5.74
N ASP A 55 11.36 -1.66 5.37
CA ASP A 55 10.51 -2.85 5.43
C ASP A 55 9.94 -3.10 6.84
N ALA A 56 10.71 -2.80 7.91
CA ALA A 56 10.25 -2.91 9.29
C ALA A 56 9.13 -1.91 9.64
N GLU A 57 9.25 -0.66 9.17
CA GLU A 57 8.21 0.35 9.36
C GLU A 57 6.95 0.00 8.55
N LYS A 58 7.10 -0.45 7.29
CA LYS A 58 5.99 -0.94 6.48
C LYS A 58 5.29 -2.11 7.17
N GLN A 59 6.05 -3.05 7.74
CA GLN A 59 5.52 -4.19 8.49
C GLN A 59 4.70 -3.74 9.71
N ALA A 60 5.21 -2.79 10.50
CA ALA A 60 4.48 -2.24 11.65
C ALA A 60 3.15 -1.58 11.26
N VAL A 61 3.12 -0.83 10.15
CA VAL A 61 1.88 -0.27 9.61
C VAL A 61 0.90 -1.37 9.24
N TRP A 62 1.36 -2.38 8.51
CA TRP A 62 0.53 -3.51 8.11
C TRP A 62 -0.06 -4.28 9.30
N GLU A 63 0.73 -4.54 10.34
CA GLU A 63 0.26 -5.18 11.57
C GLU A 63 -0.84 -4.35 12.23
N ARG A 64 -0.62 -3.03 12.34
CA ARG A 64 -1.60 -2.11 12.90
C ARG A 64 -2.92 -2.14 12.12
N ILE A 65 -2.88 -1.88 10.82
CA ILE A 65 -4.11 -1.77 10.01
C ILE A 65 -4.87 -3.09 9.92
N THR A 66 -4.15 -4.23 9.88
CA THR A 66 -4.76 -5.56 9.87
C THR A 66 -5.42 -5.87 11.21
N ARG A 67 -4.77 -5.54 12.33
CA ARG A 67 -5.33 -5.70 13.68
C ARG A 67 -6.57 -4.84 13.88
N GLU A 68 -6.57 -3.61 13.36
CA GLU A 68 -7.73 -2.70 13.45
C GLU A 68 -8.88 -3.17 12.57
N GLY A 69 -8.61 -3.58 11.33
CA GLY A 69 -9.63 -4.16 10.44
C GLY A 69 -10.79 -3.22 10.09
N THR A 70 -10.66 -1.91 10.31
CA THR A 70 -11.74 -0.93 10.18
C THR A 70 -11.87 -0.33 8.77
N ALA A 71 -10.81 -0.41 7.96
CA ALA A 71 -10.76 0.19 6.63
C ALA A 71 -11.51 -0.65 5.58
N MET A 72 -12.00 0.01 4.52
CA MET A 72 -12.73 -0.61 3.40
C MET A 72 -11.97 -1.77 2.74
N ARG A 73 -10.63 -1.71 2.71
CA ARG A 73 -9.78 -2.80 2.21
C ARG A 73 -10.10 -4.17 2.86
N PHE A 74 -10.50 -4.19 4.13
CA PHE A 74 -10.78 -5.44 4.85
C PHE A 74 -12.25 -5.89 4.75
N GLN A 75 -13.12 -5.07 4.17
CA GLN A 75 -14.55 -5.39 4.04
C GLN A 75 -14.80 -6.34 2.86
N TYR A 76 -14.00 -6.25 1.79
CA TYR A 76 -14.14 -7.10 0.61
C TYR A 76 -13.59 -8.53 0.80
N ASP A 77 -12.72 -8.78 1.77
CA ASP A 77 -12.21 -10.12 2.12
C ASP A 77 -13.26 -11.03 2.80
N ARG A 78 -14.48 -10.52 3.03
CA ARG A 78 -15.56 -11.24 3.74
C ARG A 78 -16.76 -11.60 2.84
N LEU A 79 -16.62 -11.41 1.52
CA LEU A 79 -17.59 -11.84 0.50
C LEU A 79 -16.99 -12.98 -0.34
#